data_AF-A0A261KP37-F1
#
_entry.id   AF-A0A261KP37-F1
#
_cell.length_a   1.000
_cell.length_b   1.000
_cell.length_c   1.000
_cell.angle_alpha   90.00
_cell.angle_beta   90.00
_cell.angle_gamma   90.00
#
_symmetry.space_group_name_H-M   'P 1'
#
loop_
_entity.id
_entity.type
_entity.pdbx_description
1 polymer ?
#
loop_
_entity_poly.entity_id
_entity_poly.type
_entity_poly.pdbx_seq_one_letter_code
_entity_poly.pdbx_strand_id
1 'polypeptide(L)'
;MALENIANGDALYHNVEHTILVTLVGQEVLRGKHIREGGVSCEDWLHYHISLLCHDIGYVKGVCRQDRGDLRLYATGVDNMKVSLPRGATDASLTPYHVDRGKLFIDERFGGHKLIDAEIIKRNIELTRFPVPADKDHQDKENYPGLVRSADLIGQLSDPRYLQKISALFYEFEETGQNKILGYNNPGDLRQGYPKFYWNVVYSYIKDAVSYLNLTQQGKQIVANLSANVFRVEHDDAVPEAAFVS
;
A
#
# COMPACT_ATOMS: atom_id res chain seq x y z
N MET A 1 -9.08 12.08 -9.99
CA MET A 1 -9.19 12.65 -8.63
C MET A 1 -8.08 12.10 -7.74
N ALA A 2 -8.18 10.88 -7.22
CA ALA A 2 -7.15 10.31 -6.34
C ALA A 2 -5.76 10.27 -6.99
N LEU A 3 -5.64 9.68 -8.19
CA LEU A 3 -4.37 9.61 -8.92
C LEU A 3 -3.74 11.00 -9.19
N GLU A 4 -4.56 12.01 -9.48
CA GLU A 4 -4.08 13.37 -9.72
C GLU A 4 -3.56 14.01 -8.43
N ASN A 5 -4.26 13.83 -7.31
CA ASN A 5 -3.80 14.30 -6.01
C ASN A 5 -2.49 13.61 -5.60
N ILE A 6 -2.40 12.28 -5.77
CA ILE A 6 -1.20 11.50 -5.44
C ILE A 6 -0.04 11.87 -6.38
N ALA A 7 -0.30 12.13 -7.67
CA ALA A 7 0.73 12.58 -8.61
C ALA A 7 1.28 13.97 -8.29
N ASN A 8 0.52 14.81 -7.57
CA ASN A 8 0.97 16.11 -7.08
C ASN A 8 1.66 16.03 -5.71
N GLY A 9 1.72 14.85 -5.10
CA GLY A 9 2.46 14.59 -3.88
C GLY A 9 3.97 14.46 -4.09
N ASP A 10 4.72 14.46 -2.99
CA ASP A 10 6.19 14.37 -2.99
C ASP A 10 6.77 13.17 -2.20
N ALA A 11 5.93 12.17 -1.89
CA ALA A 11 6.37 10.85 -1.41
C ALA A 11 7.20 10.13 -2.50
N LEU A 12 8.32 9.51 -2.09
CA LEU A 12 9.25 8.85 -3.01
C LEU A 12 8.71 7.50 -3.52
N TYR A 13 8.10 6.71 -2.65
CA TYR A 13 7.61 5.36 -2.93
C TYR A 13 6.08 5.30 -3.00
N HIS A 14 5.37 5.81 -2.00
CA HIS A 14 3.89 5.82 -1.95
C HIS A 14 3.32 6.90 -2.90
N ASN A 15 3.52 6.69 -4.21
CA ASN A 15 3.25 7.63 -5.28
C ASN A 15 2.22 7.09 -6.28
N VAL A 16 1.99 7.84 -7.38
CA VAL A 16 0.96 7.51 -8.37
C VAL A 16 1.21 6.15 -9.03
N GLU A 17 2.48 5.78 -9.24
CA GLU A 17 2.82 4.50 -9.86
C GLU A 17 2.49 3.33 -8.93
N HIS A 18 2.83 3.44 -7.65
CA HIS A 18 2.44 2.46 -6.65
C HIS A 18 0.91 2.30 -6.61
N THR A 19 0.17 3.40 -6.55
CA THR A 19 -1.30 3.38 -6.53
C THR A 19 -1.90 2.70 -7.76
N ILE A 20 -1.34 2.94 -8.95
CA ILE A 20 -1.76 2.27 -10.19
C ILE A 20 -1.51 0.76 -10.11
N LEU A 21 -0.34 0.34 -9.65
CA LEU A 21 0.00 -1.08 -9.54
C LEU A 21 -0.93 -1.80 -8.56
N VAL A 22 -1.16 -1.23 -7.38
CA VAL A 22 -2.14 -1.73 -6.38
C VAL A 22 -3.53 -1.85 -6.99
N THR A 23 -3.96 -0.83 -7.74
CA THR A 23 -5.29 -0.83 -8.37
C THR A 23 -5.42 -1.93 -9.44
N LEU A 24 -4.39 -2.12 -10.28
CA LEU A 24 -4.38 -3.14 -11.32
C LEU A 24 -4.37 -4.56 -10.73
N VAL A 25 -3.59 -4.78 -9.67
CA VAL A 25 -3.58 -6.05 -8.95
C VAL A 25 -4.94 -6.31 -8.32
N GLY A 26 -5.50 -5.32 -7.62
CA GLY A 26 -6.81 -5.44 -6.97
C GLY A 26 -7.92 -5.75 -7.97
N GLN A 27 -7.90 -5.14 -9.17
CA GLN A 27 -8.83 -5.46 -10.24
C GLN A 27 -8.78 -6.94 -10.63
N GLU A 28 -7.59 -7.52 -10.79
CA GLU A 28 -7.43 -8.94 -11.13
C GLU A 28 -7.80 -9.88 -9.96
N VAL A 29 -7.54 -9.47 -8.71
CA VAL A 29 -8.06 -10.19 -7.52
C VAL A 29 -9.58 -10.24 -7.54
N LEU A 30 -10.24 -9.09 -7.73
CA LEU A 30 -11.70 -9.00 -7.73
C LEU A 30 -12.33 -9.76 -8.89
N ARG A 31 -11.70 -9.71 -10.07
CA ARG A 31 -12.07 -10.52 -11.23
C ARG A 31 -11.96 -12.01 -10.94
N GLY A 32 -10.85 -12.46 -10.34
CA GLY A 32 -10.66 -13.84 -9.94
C GLY A 32 -11.70 -14.28 -8.89
N LYS A 33 -12.04 -13.43 -7.92
CA LYS A 33 -13.12 -13.68 -6.96
C LYS A 33 -14.44 -13.93 -7.65
N HIS A 34 -14.83 -13.04 -8.57
CA HIS A 34 -16.07 -13.22 -9.32
C HIS A 34 -16.08 -14.50 -10.17
N ILE A 35 -14.95 -14.87 -10.79
CA ILE A 35 -14.82 -16.13 -11.55
C ILE A 35 -15.02 -17.35 -10.64
N ARG A 36 -14.43 -17.34 -9.45
CA ARG A 36 -14.46 -18.49 -8.53
C ARG A 36 -15.80 -18.62 -7.79
N GLU A 37 -16.35 -17.51 -7.34
CA GLU A 37 -17.44 -17.48 -6.35
C GLU A 37 -18.72 -16.86 -6.89
N GLY A 38 -18.64 -16.12 -7.99
CA GLY A 38 -19.73 -15.26 -8.45
C GLY A 38 -20.01 -14.11 -7.48
N GLY A 39 -21.19 -13.52 -7.58
CA GLY A 39 -21.76 -12.66 -6.53
C GLY A 39 -21.18 -11.25 -6.38
N VAL A 40 -20.02 -10.92 -6.95
CA VAL A 40 -19.47 -9.55 -6.92
C VAL A 40 -20.39 -8.60 -7.71
N SER A 41 -21.06 -7.68 -7.01
CA SER A 41 -22.02 -6.73 -7.60
C SER A 41 -21.34 -5.49 -8.19
N CYS A 42 -22.08 -4.67 -8.95
CA CYS A 42 -21.58 -3.40 -9.47
C CYS A 42 -21.16 -2.45 -8.33
N GLU A 43 -21.89 -2.46 -7.22
CA GLU A 43 -21.59 -1.69 -6.01
C GLU A 43 -20.30 -2.20 -5.36
N ASP A 44 -20.09 -3.51 -5.26
CA ASP A 44 -18.83 -4.07 -4.76
C ASP A 44 -17.66 -3.60 -5.62
N TRP A 45 -17.78 -3.70 -6.95
CA TRP A 45 -16.78 -3.21 -7.91
C TRP A 45 -16.48 -1.73 -7.69
N LEU A 46 -17.50 -0.88 -7.55
CA LEU A 46 -17.37 0.55 -7.36
C LEU A 46 -16.61 0.90 -6.08
N HIS A 47 -17.07 0.40 -4.92
CA HIS A 47 -16.47 0.73 -3.63
C HIS A 47 -15.06 0.16 -3.51
N TYR A 48 -14.84 -1.06 -4.01
CA TYR A 48 -13.53 -1.69 -4.01
C TYR A 48 -12.51 -0.90 -4.83
N HIS A 49 -12.86 -0.46 -6.04
CA HIS A 49 -11.96 0.35 -6.88
C HIS A 49 -11.68 1.73 -6.27
N ILE A 50 -12.68 2.39 -5.68
CA ILE A 50 -12.44 3.65 -4.98
C ILE A 50 -11.49 3.44 -3.79
N SER A 51 -11.65 2.33 -3.06
CA SER A 51 -10.76 1.96 -1.95
C SER A 51 -9.32 1.77 -2.41
N LEU A 52 -9.09 1.01 -3.50
CA LEU A 52 -7.75 0.82 -4.08
C LEU A 52 -7.14 2.14 -4.55
N LEU A 53 -7.91 3.00 -5.20
CA LEU A 53 -7.42 4.28 -5.69
C LEU A 53 -7.09 5.27 -4.55
N CYS A 54 -7.70 5.08 -3.38
CA CYS A 54 -7.60 6.01 -2.26
C CYS A 54 -6.86 5.45 -1.05
N HIS A 55 -6.35 4.21 -1.07
CA HIS A 55 -5.73 3.60 0.12
C HIS A 55 -4.58 4.46 0.69
N ASP A 56 -3.78 5.06 -0.19
CA ASP A 56 -2.65 5.93 0.15
C ASP A 56 -2.93 7.43 -0.01
N ILE A 57 -4.18 7.83 -0.29
CA ILE A 57 -4.49 9.25 -0.51
C ILE A 57 -4.13 10.13 0.68
N GLY A 58 -4.13 9.57 1.89
CA GLY A 58 -3.82 10.29 3.11
C GLY A 58 -2.35 10.67 3.29
N TYR A 59 -1.44 10.16 2.45
CA TYR A 59 -0.06 10.67 2.38
C TYR A 59 -0.02 12.12 1.88
N VAL A 60 -0.91 12.49 0.97
CA VAL A 60 -0.83 13.76 0.24
C VAL A 60 -1.11 14.96 1.16
N LYS A 61 -0.13 15.85 1.31
CA LYS A 61 -0.29 17.17 1.95
C LYS A 61 -1.30 18.01 1.16
N GLY A 62 -2.23 18.66 1.87
CA GLY A 62 -3.22 19.56 1.27
C GLY A 62 -4.49 18.87 0.76
N VAL A 63 -4.58 17.54 0.92
CA VAL A 63 -5.72 16.77 0.42
C VAL A 63 -6.95 16.88 1.33
N CYS A 64 -6.75 17.09 2.63
CA CYS A 64 -7.82 17.26 3.62
C CYS A 64 -8.15 18.75 3.80
N ARG A 65 -9.42 19.10 3.98
CA ARG A 65 -9.88 20.52 4.10
C ARG A 65 -9.22 21.28 5.25
N GLN A 66 -8.82 20.56 6.30
CA GLN A 66 -8.19 21.14 7.47
C GLN A 66 -6.66 21.33 7.34
N ASP A 67 -6.06 20.90 6.24
CA ASP A 67 -4.64 21.11 5.99
C ASP A 67 -4.35 22.61 5.77
N ARG A 68 -3.28 23.09 6.39
CA ARG A 68 -2.82 24.48 6.38
C ARG A 68 -1.34 24.48 6.01
N GLY A 69 -1.08 24.30 4.71
CA GLY A 69 0.27 24.23 4.14
C GLY A 69 1.12 25.47 4.41
N ASP A 70 0.48 26.65 4.48
CA ASP A 70 1.10 27.93 4.88
C ASP A 70 1.72 27.87 6.28
N LEU A 71 1.10 27.11 7.18
CA LEU A 71 1.54 26.92 8.57
C LEU A 71 2.28 25.59 8.78
N ARG A 72 2.41 24.75 7.74
CA ARG A 72 2.90 23.35 7.82
C ARG A 72 2.13 22.50 8.84
N LEU A 73 0.83 22.77 8.99
CA LEU A 73 -0.08 22.03 9.87
C LEU A 73 -1.01 21.16 9.03
N TYR A 74 -1.05 19.88 9.31
CA TYR A 74 -1.81 18.90 8.51
C TYR A 74 -2.72 18.08 9.42
N ALA A 75 -3.94 17.81 8.98
CA ALA A 75 -4.90 17.00 9.74
C ALA A 75 -4.34 15.60 10.02
N THR A 76 -4.59 15.04 11.19
CA THR A 76 -4.22 13.62 11.43
C THR A 76 -5.35 12.67 11.01
N GLY A 77 -6.55 13.18 10.73
CA GLY A 77 -7.75 12.36 10.54
C GLY A 77 -8.40 11.90 11.84
N VAL A 78 -7.79 12.19 13.00
CA VAL A 78 -8.25 11.75 14.33
C VAL A 78 -8.63 12.95 15.17
N ASP A 79 -9.84 12.99 15.73
CA ASP A 79 -10.32 13.99 16.70
C ASP A 79 -10.03 15.46 16.34
N ASN A 80 -10.07 15.81 15.04
CA ASN A 80 -9.70 17.14 14.51
C ASN A 80 -8.27 17.60 14.88
N MET A 81 -7.41 16.68 15.30
CA MET A 81 -6.01 16.95 15.60
C MET A 81 -5.23 17.28 14.31
N LYS A 82 -4.15 18.03 14.49
CA LYS A 82 -3.21 18.37 13.43
C LYS A 82 -1.79 18.09 13.89
N VAL A 83 -0.95 17.70 12.96
CA VAL A 83 0.49 17.54 13.14
C VAL A 83 1.22 18.66 12.43
N SER A 84 2.26 19.20 13.06
CA SER A 84 3.18 20.13 12.40
C SER A 84 4.32 19.35 11.77
N LEU A 85 4.60 19.61 10.49
CA LEU A 85 5.75 19.03 9.82
C LEU A 85 6.93 20.02 9.73
N PRO A 86 8.18 19.56 9.84
CA PRO A 86 9.34 20.43 9.68
C PRO A 86 9.46 20.92 8.23
N ARG A 87 10.23 21.99 8.03
CA ARG A 87 10.50 22.48 6.68
C ARG A 87 11.31 21.42 5.93
N GLY A 88 10.87 21.06 4.72
CA GLY A 88 11.53 20.05 3.89
C GLY A 88 11.02 18.62 4.09
N ALA A 89 10.07 18.39 5.00
CA ALA A 89 9.36 17.12 5.10
C ALA A 89 8.56 16.82 3.82
N THR A 90 8.61 15.57 3.38
CA THR A 90 7.79 15.08 2.27
C THR A 90 6.44 14.58 2.79
N ASP A 91 5.57 14.14 1.89
CA ASP A 91 4.32 13.45 2.19
C ASP A 91 4.57 12.16 3.02
N ALA A 92 5.76 11.55 2.92
CA ALA A 92 6.11 10.37 3.71
C ALA A 92 6.06 10.63 5.22
N SER A 93 6.30 11.86 5.69
CA SER A 93 6.11 12.23 7.10
C SER A 93 4.69 11.99 7.63
N LEU A 94 3.69 11.80 6.76
CA LEU A 94 2.31 11.52 7.12
C LEU A 94 1.99 10.01 7.20
N THR A 95 2.96 9.10 6.99
CA THR A 95 2.77 7.64 7.17
C THR A 95 2.01 7.28 8.46
N PRO A 96 2.31 7.86 9.65
CA PRO A 96 1.58 7.46 10.87
C PRO A 96 0.08 7.75 10.85
N TYR A 97 -0.36 8.64 9.94
CA TYR A 97 -1.73 9.14 9.86
C TYR A 97 -2.40 8.82 8.52
N HIS A 98 -1.71 8.18 7.56
CA HIS A 98 -2.19 8.09 6.17
C HIS A 98 -3.56 7.40 6.06
N VAL A 99 -3.83 6.34 6.83
CA VAL A 99 -5.14 5.67 6.83
C VAL A 99 -6.24 6.56 7.39
N ASP A 100 -6.01 7.19 8.54
CA ASP A 100 -7.00 8.05 9.19
C ASP A 100 -7.27 9.32 8.37
N ARG A 101 -6.20 9.90 7.78
CA ARG A 101 -6.31 10.99 6.80
C ARG A 101 -7.04 10.55 5.54
N GLY A 102 -6.78 9.35 5.04
CA GLY A 102 -7.49 8.76 3.91
C GLY A 102 -8.99 8.65 4.20
N LYS A 103 -9.36 8.17 5.38
CA LYS A 103 -10.75 8.10 5.84
C LYS A 103 -11.41 9.47 5.92
N LEU A 104 -10.71 10.46 6.49
CA LEU A 104 -11.19 11.85 6.52
C LEU A 104 -11.43 12.39 5.09
N PHE A 105 -10.51 12.15 4.16
CA PHE A 105 -10.67 12.54 2.76
C PHE A 105 -11.90 11.89 2.12
N ILE A 106 -12.13 10.59 2.38
CA ILE A 106 -13.31 9.88 1.87
C ILE A 106 -14.61 10.53 2.39
N ASP A 107 -14.68 10.86 3.68
CA ASP A 107 -15.84 11.56 4.24
C ASP A 107 -16.03 12.95 3.62
N GLU A 108 -14.96 13.73 3.47
CA GLU A 108 -15.00 15.06 2.88
C GLU A 108 -15.42 15.04 1.40
N ARG A 109 -15.18 13.95 0.69
CA ARG A 109 -15.38 13.85 -0.76
C ARG A 109 -16.63 13.09 -1.16
N PHE A 110 -16.98 12.05 -0.42
CA PHE A 110 -18.06 11.12 -0.74
C PHE A 110 -19.13 11.05 0.36
N GLY A 111 -18.96 11.75 1.49
CA GLY A 111 -19.96 11.80 2.55
C GLY A 111 -21.34 12.25 2.04
N GLY A 112 -22.37 11.44 2.30
CA GLY A 112 -23.74 11.69 1.85
C GLY A 112 -23.97 11.50 0.35
N HIS A 113 -23.03 10.90 -0.39
CA HIS A 113 -23.20 10.62 -1.80
C HIS A 113 -24.26 9.52 -2.03
N LYS A 114 -25.07 9.66 -3.09
CA LYS A 114 -26.23 8.77 -3.32
C LYS A 114 -25.86 7.33 -3.71
N LEU A 115 -24.72 7.15 -4.37
CA LEU A 115 -24.27 5.86 -4.93
C LEU A 115 -22.97 5.34 -4.30
N ILE A 116 -22.31 6.16 -3.49
CA ILE A 116 -21.00 5.84 -2.92
C ILE A 116 -21.17 5.89 -1.42
N ASP A 117 -21.06 4.72 -0.80
CA ASP A 117 -21.02 4.54 0.64
C ASP A 117 -19.60 4.75 1.15
N ALA A 118 -19.39 5.90 1.80
CA ALA A 118 -18.12 6.26 2.41
C ALA A 118 -17.69 5.26 3.50
N GLU A 119 -18.63 4.67 4.26
CA GLU A 119 -18.29 3.75 5.34
C GLU A 119 -17.69 2.44 4.81
N ILE A 120 -18.19 1.93 3.69
CA ILE A 120 -17.62 0.74 3.05
C ILE A 120 -16.17 1.01 2.62
N ILE A 121 -15.92 2.16 1.98
CA ILE A 121 -14.57 2.52 1.53
C ILE A 121 -13.63 2.71 2.74
N LYS A 122 -14.09 3.40 3.79
CA LYS A 122 -13.31 3.59 5.02
C LYS A 122 -12.95 2.26 5.70
N ARG A 123 -13.86 1.29 5.71
CA ARG A 123 -13.57 -0.06 6.22
C ARG A 123 -12.55 -0.78 5.36
N ASN A 124 -12.65 -0.65 4.04
CA ASN A 124 -11.73 -1.29 3.12
C ASN A 124 -10.30 -0.76 3.26
N ILE A 125 -10.12 0.56 3.34
CA ILE A 125 -8.79 1.18 3.48
C ILE A 125 -8.19 0.98 4.87
N GLU A 126 -8.98 0.70 5.92
CA GLU A 126 -8.43 0.51 7.27
C GLU A 126 -7.38 -0.61 7.32
N LEU A 127 -7.57 -1.67 6.54
CA LEU A 127 -6.66 -2.81 6.57
C LEU A 127 -5.35 -2.58 5.83
N THR A 128 -5.16 -1.45 5.14
CA THR A 128 -3.84 -1.09 4.58
C THR A 128 -2.90 -0.49 5.64
N ARG A 129 -3.38 -0.30 6.88
CA ARG A 129 -2.53 0.13 7.99
C ARG A 129 -1.40 -0.87 8.22
N PHE A 130 -0.17 -0.38 8.15
CA PHE A 130 1.03 -1.16 8.43
C PHE A 130 1.92 -0.46 9.48
N PRO A 131 2.45 -1.18 10.49
CA PRO A 131 2.27 -2.61 10.77
C PRO A 131 0.82 -2.97 11.11
N VAL A 132 0.41 -4.19 10.74
CA VAL A 132 -0.97 -4.66 10.95
C VAL A 132 -1.28 -4.73 12.45
N PRO A 133 -2.32 -4.04 12.95
CA PRO A 133 -2.74 -4.15 14.35
C PRO A 133 -3.06 -5.58 14.77
N ALA A 134 -2.76 -5.93 16.02
CA ALA A 134 -2.95 -7.29 16.54
C ALA A 134 -4.40 -7.63 16.89
N ASP A 135 -5.34 -6.70 16.76
CA ASP A 135 -6.76 -6.95 17.03
C ASP A 135 -7.42 -7.83 15.95
N LYS A 136 -8.60 -8.36 16.28
CA LYS A 136 -9.32 -9.32 15.44
C LYS A 136 -9.82 -8.72 14.13
N ASP A 137 -10.25 -7.45 14.16
CA ASP A 137 -10.84 -6.79 13.00
C ASP A 137 -9.80 -6.62 11.90
N HIS A 138 -8.53 -6.44 12.28
CA HIS A 138 -7.41 -6.36 11.34
C HIS A 138 -6.89 -7.72 10.82
N GLN A 139 -7.46 -8.84 11.25
CA GLN A 139 -7.08 -10.17 10.77
C GLN A 139 -7.94 -10.69 9.62
N ASP A 140 -8.94 -9.94 9.14
CA ASP A 140 -9.75 -10.33 7.99
C ASP A 140 -8.88 -10.47 6.72
N LYS A 141 -8.97 -11.61 6.06
CA LYS A 141 -8.17 -11.99 4.87
C LYS A 141 -9.02 -12.25 3.63
N GLU A 142 -10.33 -12.36 3.79
CA GLU A 142 -11.21 -12.95 2.78
C GLU A 142 -12.23 -11.94 2.23
N ASN A 143 -12.69 -10.99 3.05
CA ASN A 143 -13.62 -9.97 2.60
C ASN A 143 -12.89 -8.81 1.93
N TYR A 144 -13.66 -7.87 1.36
CA TYR A 144 -13.12 -6.73 0.60
C TYR A 144 -12.01 -5.94 1.30
N PRO A 145 -12.07 -5.64 2.63
CA PRO A 145 -10.94 -5.01 3.30
C PRO A 145 -9.66 -5.84 3.25
N GLY A 146 -9.76 -7.15 3.49
CA GLY A 146 -8.62 -8.07 3.43
C GLY A 146 -8.04 -8.19 2.02
N LEU A 147 -8.89 -8.14 1.00
CA LEU A 147 -8.48 -8.15 -0.40
C LEU A 147 -7.85 -6.82 -0.85
N VAL A 148 -8.31 -5.67 -0.34
CA VAL A 148 -7.64 -4.36 -0.55
C VAL A 148 -6.23 -4.38 0.02
N ARG A 149 -6.04 -4.82 1.27
CA ARG A 149 -4.70 -5.02 1.84
C ARG A 149 -3.86 -5.98 1.01
N SER A 150 -4.47 -7.07 0.54
CA SER A 150 -3.76 -8.04 -0.29
C SER A 150 -3.29 -7.43 -1.60
N ALA A 151 -4.13 -6.61 -2.23
CA ALA A 151 -3.81 -5.91 -3.46
C ALA A 151 -2.71 -4.87 -3.26
N ASP A 152 -2.72 -4.16 -2.13
CA ASP A 152 -1.66 -3.24 -1.72
C ASP A 152 -0.30 -3.97 -1.61
N LEU A 153 -0.25 -5.00 -0.76
CA LEU A 153 0.96 -5.81 -0.56
C LEU A 153 1.45 -6.48 -1.86
N ILE A 154 0.57 -7.11 -2.64
CA ILE A 154 0.96 -7.74 -3.91
C ILE A 154 1.36 -6.67 -4.93
N GLY A 155 0.66 -5.53 -5.01
CA GLY A 155 0.96 -4.43 -5.92
C GLY A 155 2.36 -3.86 -5.71
N GLN A 156 2.75 -3.67 -4.45
CA GLN A 156 4.11 -3.29 -4.10
C GLN A 156 5.13 -4.39 -4.46
N LEU A 157 4.90 -5.63 -4.04
CA LEU A 157 5.93 -6.68 -4.14
C LEU A 157 6.05 -7.35 -5.51
N SER A 158 5.02 -7.25 -6.35
CA SER A 158 5.00 -7.75 -7.72
C SER A 158 5.47 -6.73 -8.75
N ASP A 159 5.80 -5.50 -8.33
CA ASP A 159 6.37 -4.50 -9.22
C ASP A 159 7.68 -5.03 -9.84
N PRO A 160 7.80 -5.09 -11.18
CA PRO A 160 9.04 -5.50 -11.85
C PRO A 160 10.27 -4.66 -11.44
N ARG A 161 10.04 -3.43 -10.95
CA ARG A 161 11.06 -2.52 -10.44
C ARG A 161 11.12 -2.45 -8.91
N TYR A 162 10.36 -3.28 -8.18
CA TYR A 162 10.25 -3.23 -6.72
C TYR A 162 11.62 -3.14 -6.06
N LEU A 163 12.49 -4.05 -6.47
CA LEU A 163 13.82 -4.23 -5.91
C LEU A 163 14.79 -3.06 -6.21
N GLN A 164 14.57 -2.28 -7.27
CA GLN A 164 15.27 -1.02 -7.51
C GLN A 164 14.68 0.11 -6.64
N LYS A 165 13.36 0.09 -6.42
CA LYS A 165 12.61 1.08 -5.64
C LYS A 165 12.73 0.92 -4.12
N ILE A 166 13.32 -0.16 -3.63
CA ILE A 166 13.60 -0.34 -2.18
C ILE A 166 14.37 0.84 -1.59
N SER A 167 15.25 1.48 -2.36
CA SER A 167 15.95 2.70 -1.92
C SER A 167 14.99 3.85 -1.60
N ALA A 168 13.98 4.08 -2.44
CA ALA A 168 12.93 5.06 -2.19
C ALA A 168 12.14 4.74 -0.91
N LEU A 169 11.71 3.48 -0.75
CA LEU A 169 10.99 3.02 0.44
C LEU A 169 11.83 3.17 1.72
N PHE A 170 13.12 2.89 1.65
CA PHE A 170 14.03 3.06 2.79
C PHE A 170 14.08 4.53 3.25
N TYR A 171 14.16 5.49 2.34
CA TYR A 171 14.22 6.90 2.71
C TYR A 171 12.92 7.42 3.33
N GLU A 172 11.76 6.87 2.94
CA GLU A 172 10.50 7.14 3.64
C GLU A 172 10.48 6.53 5.06
N PHE A 173 11.02 5.33 5.22
CA PHE A 173 11.21 4.73 6.54
C PHE A 173 12.20 5.54 7.40
N GLU A 174 13.22 6.15 6.78
CA GLU A 174 14.15 7.03 7.47
C GLU A 174 13.48 8.33 7.93
N GLU A 175 12.67 8.95 7.07
CA GLU A 175 11.95 10.19 7.38
C GLU A 175 11.00 10.03 8.58
N THR A 176 10.38 8.85 8.71
CA THR A 176 9.47 8.51 9.81
C THR A 176 10.17 7.86 11.01
N GLY A 177 11.46 7.52 10.89
CA GLY A 177 12.22 6.78 11.89
C GLY A 177 11.90 5.29 11.98
N GLN A 178 11.03 4.77 11.08
CA GLN A 178 10.66 3.37 11.01
C GLN A 178 11.84 2.46 10.68
N ASN A 179 12.84 2.95 9.93
CA ASN A 179 14.06 2.19 9.63
C ASN A 179 14.81 1.78 10.91
N LYS A 180 14.90 2.68 11.89
CA LYS A 180 15.54 2.42 13.19
C LYS A 180 14.74 1.41 14.02
N ILE A 181 13.41 1.49 13.99
CA ILE A 181 12.52 0.56 14.68
C ILE A 181 12.67 -0.86 14.12
N LEU A 182 12.80 -0.97 12.79
CA LEU A 182 12.96 -2.25 12.09
C LEU A 182 14.42 -2.75 12.04
N GLY A 183 15.38 -1.94 12.47
CA GLY A 183 16.80 -2.29 12.49
C GLY A 183 17.49 -2.22 11.12
N TYR A 184 16.98 -1.43 10.18
CA TYR A 184 17.58 -1.20 8.86
C TYR A 184 18.43 0.07 8.87
N ASN A 185 19.73 -0.07 8.57
CA ASN A 185 20.67 1.06 8.56
C ASN A 185 20.86 1.66 7.17
N ASN A 186 20.59 0.88 6.12
CA ASN A 186 20.74 1.31 4.72
C ASN A 186 19.73 0.57 3.82
N PRO A 187 19.54 1.00 2.56
CA PRO A 187 18.63 0.32 1.61
C PRO A 187 18.94 -1.16 1.37
N GLY A 188 20.21 -1.57 1.47
CA GLY A 188 20.65 -2.96 1.35
C GLY A 188 20.10 -3.84 2.49
N ASP A 189 20.07 -3.33 3.73
CA ASP A 189 19.49 -4.05 4.87
C ASP A 189 17.99 -4.32 4.64
N LEU A 190 17.26 -3.31 4.15
CA LEU A 190 15.83 -3.46 3.82
C LEU A 190 15.63 -4.47 2.69
N ARG A 191 16.48 -4.44 1.67
CA ARG A 191 16.49 -5.43 0.58
C ARG A 191 16.73 -6.84 1.11
N GLN A 192 17.76 -7.07 1.92
CA GLN A 192 18.07 -8.39 2.47
C GLN A 192 16.99 -8.90 3.43
N GLY A 193 16.32 -8.00 4.14
CA GLY A 193 15.19 -8.34 5.02
C GLY A 193 13.91 -8.76 4.28
N TYR A 194 13.79 -8.45 2.99
CA TYR A 194 12.57 -8.62 2.21
C TYR A 194 12.04 -10.07 2.19
N PRO A 195 12.82 -11.12 1.88
CA PRO A 195 12.29 -12.49 1.85
C PRO A 195 11.73 -12.93 3.22
N LYS A 196 12.44 -12.59 4.30
CA LYS A 196 11.98 -12.89 5.66
C LYS A 196 10.67 -12.16 5.97
N PHE A 197 10.55 -10.89 5.57
CA PHE A 197 9.31 -10.12 5.69
C PHE A 197 8.17 -10.75 4.89
N TYR A 198 8.45 -11.18 3.65
CA TYR A 198 7.47 -11.82 2.78
C TYR A 198 6.90 -13.09 3.43
N TRP A 199 7.74 -14.04 3.84
CA TRP A 199 7.27 -15.31 4.38
C TRP A 199 6.65 -15.21 5.77
N ASN A 200 7.23 -14.39 6.65
CA ASN A 200 6.78 -14.34 8.04
C ASN A 200 5.58 -13.41 8.26
N VAL A 201 5.34 -12.47 7.35
CA VAL A 201 4.27 -11.47 7.50
C VAL A 201 3.32 -11.52 6.31
N VAL A 202 3.82 -11.17 5.13
CA VAL A 202 2.99 -10.89 3.94
C VAL A 202 2.22 -12.12 3.48
N TYR A 203 2.88 -13.28 3.37
CA TYR A 203 2.30 -14.50 2.80
C TYR A 203 0.98 -14.88 3.49
N SER A 204 0.91 -14.69 4.80
CA SER A 204 -0.27 -15.00 5.61
C SER A 204 -1.51 -14.16 5.24
N TYR A 205 -1.31 -12.99 4.64
CA TYR A 205 -2.35 -12.05 4.25
C TYR A 205 -2.71 -12.17 2.77
N ILE A 206 -1.80 -12.64 1.91
CA ILE A 206 -2.00 -12.62 0.46
C ILE A 206 -2.37 -13.98 -0.15
N LYS A 207 -2.22 -15.09 0.58
CA LYS A 207 -2.38 -16.46 0.04
C LYS A 207 -3.72 -16.67 -0.68
N ASP A 208 -4.81 -16.11 -0.16
CA ASP A 208 -6.15 -16.27 -0.71
C ASP A 208 -6.31 -15.38 -1.95
N ALA A 209 -5.76 -14.17 -1.93
CA ALA A 209 -5.68 -13.30 -3.11
C ALA A 209 -4.88 -13.93 -4.26
N VAL A 210 -3.74 -14.58 -3.96
CA VAL A 210 -2.94 -15.31 -4.95
C VAL A 210 -3.77 -16.43 -5.61
N SER A 211 -4.62 -17.12 -4.86
CA SER A 211 -5.49 -18.15 -5.42
C SER A 211 -6.52 -17.59 -6.43
N TYR A 212 -7.02 -16.36 -6.23
CA TYR A 212 -7.85 -15.68 -7.22
C TYR A 212 -7.04 -15.22 -8.44
N LEU A 213 -5.83 -14.66 -8.24
CA LEU A 213 -4.97 -14.21 -9.33
C LEU A 213 -4.58 -15.36 -10.29
N ASN A 214 -4.46 -16.59 -9.78
CA ASN A 214 -4.18 -17.76 -10.61
C ASN A 214 -5.30 -18.14 -11.59
N LEU A 215 -6.46 -17.46 -11.56
CA LEU A 215 -7.59 -17.72 -12.46
C LEU A 215 -7.53 -16.92 -13.76
N THR A 216 -6.69 -15.87 -13.85
CA THR A 216 -6.54 -15.04 -15.06
C THR A 216 -5.10 -15.07 -15.58
N GLN A 217 -4.90 -14.76 -16.86
CA GLN A 217 -3.55 -14.71 -17.44
C GLN A 217 -2.75 -13.53 -16.88
N GLN A 218 -3.41 -12.38 -16.72
CA GLN A 218 -2.82 -11.19 -16.11
C GLN A 218 -2.46 -11.45 -14.64
N GLY A 219 -3.34 -12.10 -13.87
CA GLY A 219 -3.08 -12.46 -12.48
C GLY A 219 -1.92 -13.45 -12.33
N LYS A 220 -1.81 -14.45 -13.22
CA LYS A 220 -0.63 -15.34 -13.23
C LYS A 220 0.68 -14.60 -13.49
N GLN A 221 0.68 -13.58 -14.36
CA GLN A 221 1.86 -12.74 -14.59
C GLN A 221 2.24 -11.94 -13.34
N ILE A 222 1.26 -11.40 -12.60
CA ILE A 222 1.49 -10.71 -11.33
C ILE A 222 2.14 -11.67 -10.31
N VAL A 223 1.60 -12.88 -10.18
CA VAL A 223 2.15 -13.91 -9.27
C VAL A 223 3.57 -14.33 -9.69
N ALA A 224 3.85 -14.43 -10.99
CA ALA A 224 5.18 -14.72 -11.50
C ALA A 224 6.18 -13.61 -11.13
N ASN A 225 5.81 -12.34 -11.30
CA ASN A 225 6.67 -11.21 -10.92
C ASN A 225 6.92 -11.15 -9.41
N LEU A 226 5.88 -11.35 -8.60
CA LEU A 226 5.99 -11.45 -7.14
C LEU A 226 7.00 -12.54 -6.75
N SER A 227 6.83 -13.73 -7.30
CA SER A 227 7.68 -14.90 -7.02
C SER A 227 9.12 -14.65 -7.47
N ALA A 228 9.31 -14.05 -8.65
CA ALA A 228 10.64 -13.72 -9.18
C ALA A 228 11.38 -12.70 -8.31
N ASN A 229 10.68 -11.69 -7.78
CA ASN A 229 11.27 -10.72 -6.87
C ASN A 229 11.71 -11.36 -5.55
N VAL A 230 10.87 -12.20 -4.92
CA VAL A 230 11.24 -12.95 -3.70
C VAL A 230 12.45 -13.84 -3.99
N PHE A 231 12.34 -14.69 -5.00
CA PHE A 231 13.36 -15.67 -5.37
C PHE A 231 14.72 -15.00 -5.64
N ARG A 232 14.75 -13.87 -6.36
CA ARG A 232 15.99 -13.17 -6.69
C ARG A 232 16.77 -12.76 -5.45
N VAL A 233 16.10 -12.26 -4.41
CA VAL A 233 16.78 -11.81 -3.20
C VAL A 233 17.17 -13.00 -2.31
N GLU A 234 16.37 -14.06 -2.27
CA GLU A 234 16.73 -15.31 -1.56
C GLU A 234 18.01 -15.97 -2.08
N HIS A 235 18.33 -15.73 -3.36
CA HIS A 235 19.47 -16.34 -4.04
C HIS A 235 20.56 -15.32 -4.43
N ASP A 236 20.51 -14.07 -3.92
CA ASP A 236 21.53 -13.04 -4.21
C ASP A 236 22.94 -13.49 -3.72
N ASP A 237 23.00 -14.33 -2.67
CA ASP A 237 24.25 -14.88 -2.10
C ASP A 237 24.78 -16.14 -2.85
N ALA A 238 24.08 -16.62 -3.89
CA ALA A 238 24.47 -17.83 -4.62
C ALA A 238 25.48 -17.58 -5.75
N VAL A 239 25.92 -16.33 -5.95
CA VAL A 239 27.05 -16.00 -6.82
C VAL A 239 28.30 -15.99 -5.93
N PRO A 240 29.22 -16.98 -6.06
CA PRO A 240 30.51 -16.88 -5.39
C PRO A 240 31.12 -15.54 -5.76
N GLU A 241 31.74 -14.85 -4.78
CA GLU A 241 32.73 -13.82 -5.10
C GLU A 241 33.74 -14.47 -6.05
N ALA A 242 33.54 -14.30 -7.36
CA ALA A 242 34.58 -14.47 -8.32
C ALA A 242 35.58 -13.42 -7.91
N ALA A 243 36.61 -13.88 -7.20
CA ALA A 243 37.68 -13.08 -6.70
C ALA A 243 38.16 -12.21 -7.86
N PHE A 244 37.82 -10.92 -7.81
CA PHE A 244 38.50 -9.91 -8.61
C PHE A 244 39.88 -9.78 -7.98
N VAL A 245 40.74 -10.75 -8.30
CA VAL A 245 42.17 -10.67 -8.11
C VAL A 245 42.73 -9.88 -9.28
N SER A 246 43.44 -8.83 -8.89
CA SER A 246 44.23 -7.83 -9.66
C SER A 246 43.46 -6.76 -10.42
#